data_AF-A0A401S5L8-F1
#
_entry.id   AF-A0A401S5L8-F1
#
_cell.length_a   1.000
_cell.length_b   1.000
_cell.length_c   1.000
_cell.angle_alpha   90.00
_cell.angle_beta   90.00
_cell.angle_gamma   90.00
#
_symmetry.space_group_name_H-M   'P 1'
#
loop_
_entity.id
_entity.type
_entity.pdbx_description
1 polymer ?
#
loop_
_entity_poly.entity_id
_entity_poly.type
_entity_poly.pdbx_seq_one_letter_code
_entity_poly.pdbx_strand_id
1 'polypeptide(L)'
;MIEGERAQGVSELDFSMYPPKELQLEWLKSYLEVFKECSGCEPMVTDLEVLKLYVQVNKFALASHFSWGLWAVLQARYSTIDFDFLRYASERFKQYFKMKDEILALQLPS
;
A
#
# COMPACT_ATOMS: atom_id res chain seq x y z
N MET A 1 11.54 0.90 40.17
CA MET A 1 11.29 2.35 39.94
C MET A 1 10.85 2.50 38.50
N ILE A 2 9.52 2.58 38.35
CA ILE A 2 8.71 3.07 37.23
C ILE A 2 8.96 2.43 35.85
N GLU A 3 8.15 1.42 35.54
CA GLU A 3 7.73 1.10 34.16
C GLU A 3 7.00 2.35 33.61
N GLY A 4 7.70 3.14 32.81
CA GLY A 4 7.13 4.27 32.08
C GLY A 4 6.46 3.75 30.83
N GLU A 5 5.14 3.91 30.79
CA GLU A 5 4.20 3.72 29.69
C GLU A 5 4.85 3.82 28.29
N ARG A 6 4.92 2.68 27.59
CA ARG A 6 5.20 2.66 26.15
C ARG A 6 4.11 3.47 25.46
N ALA A 7 4.47 4.58 24.83
CA ALA A 7 3.57 5.37 24.01
C ALA A 7 2.84 4.42 23.03
N GLN A 8 1.53 4.62 22.86
CA GLN A 8 0.66 3.87 21.95
C GLN A 8 1.04 4.14 20.49
N GLY A 9 2.21 3.67 20.07
CA GLY A 9 2.74 3.80 18.72
C GLY A 9 2.12 2.72 17.84
N VAL A 10 1.07 3.08 17.10
CA VAL A 10 0.38 2.32 16.06
C VAL A 10 -0.09 0.93 16.53
N SER A 11 -1.41 0.78 16.69
CA SER A 11 -2.08 -0.53 16.76
C SER A 11 -1.48 -1.49 15.74
N GLU A 12 -1.26 -2.75 16.11
CA GLU A 12 -0.64 -3.76 15.25
C GLU A 12 -1.11 -3.63 13.79
N LEU A 13 -0.17 -3.63 12.84
CA LEU A 13 -0.49 -3.49 11.43
C LEU A 13 -1.38 -4.66 11.00
N ASP A 14 -2.67 -4.38 10.89
CA ASP A 14 -3.65 -5.36 10.48
C ASP A 14 -3.79 -5.37 8.95
N PHE A 15 -2.99 -6.22 8.31
CA PHE A 15 -3.08 -6.41 6.86
C PHE A 15 -4.31 -7.21 6.42
N SER A 16 -5.14 -7.72 7.34
CA SER A 16 -6.43 -8.33 6.98
C SER A 16 -7.45 -7.29 6.53
N MET A 17 -7.25 -6.02 6.91
CA MET A 17 -8.05 -4.87 6.48
C MET A 17 -7.66 -4.35 5.11
N TYR A 18 -6.74 -5.00 4.40
CA TYR A 18 -6.39 -4.64 3.02
C TYR A 18 -7.63 -4.81 2.13
N PRO A 19 -7.96 -3.83 1.26
CA PRO A 19 -9.22 -3.86 0.52
C PRO A 19 -9.28 -5.09 -0.38
N PRO A 20 -10.41 -5.85 -0.36
CA PRO A 20 -10.59 -6.96 -1.29
C PRO A 20 -10.62 -6.45 -2.73
N LYS A 21 -10.41 -7.35 -3.68
CA LYS A 21 -10.28 -7.01 -5.11
C LYS A 21 -11.49 -6.22 -5.61
N GLU A 22 -12.70 -6.60 -5.21
CA GLU A 22 -13.95 -5.96 -5.61
C GLU A 22 -13.97 -4.49 -5.22
N LEU A 23 -13.59 -4.19 -3.97
CA LEU A 23 -13.52 -2.82 -3.46
C LEU A 23 -12.39 -2.01 -4.14
N GLN A 24 -11.25 -2.65 -4.43
CA GLN A 24 -10.19 -1.99 -5.20
C GLN A 24 -10.71 -1.59 -6.59
N LEU A 25 -11.38 -2.51 -7.30
CA LEU A 25 -11.89 -2.22 -8.65
C LEU A 25 -12.95 -1.12 -8.64
N GLU A 26 -13.86 -1.13 -7.66
CA GLU A 26 -14.86 -0.07 -7.47
C GLU A 26 -14.18 1.29 -7.26
N TRP A 27 -13.24 1.38 -6.32
CA TRP A 27 -12.52 2.62 -6.04
C TRP A 27 -11.72 3.13 -7.25
N LEU A 28 -11.02 2.23 -7.95
CA LEU A 28 -10.23 2.57 -9.14
C LEU A 28 -11.11 3.07 -10.28
N LYS A 29 -12.31 2.52 -10.44
CA LYS A 29 -13.28 3.00 -11.42
C LYS A 29 -13.73 4.43 -11.10
N SER A 30 -14.16 4.69 -9.87
CA SER A 30 -14.55 6.05 -9.45
C SER A 30 -13.40 7.05 -9.56
N TYR A 31 -12.17 6.64 -9.22
CA TYR A 31 -10.98 7.47 -9.41
C TYR A 31 -10.77 7.84 -10.88
N LEU A 32 -10.87 6.87 -11.80
CA LEU A 32 -10.69 7.11 -13.24
C LEU A 32 -11.80 7.99 -13.81
N GLU A 33 -13.05 7.84 -13.36
CA GLU A 33 -14.17 8.67 -13.80
C GLU A 33 -13.89 10.16 -13.50
N VAL A 34 -13.54 10.46 -12.25
CA VAL A 34 -13.20 11.84 -11.82
C VAL A 34 -11.92 12.33 -12.51
N PHE A 35 -10.91 11.47 -12.65
CA PHE A 35 -9.66 11.84 -13.31
C PHE A 35 -9.88 12.25 -14.78
N LYS A 36 -10.70 11.51 -15.53
CA LYS A 36 -11.01 11.83 -16.93
C LYS A 36 -11.82 13.11 -17.06
N GLU A 37 -12.80 13.33 -16.18
CA GLU A 37 -13.57 14.58 -16.11
C GLU A 37 -12.65 15.79 -15.89
N CYS A 38 -11.73 15.70 -14.92
CA CYS A 38 -10.77 16.76 -14.62
C CYS A 38 -9.73 16.95 -15.74
N SER A 39 -9.43 15.91 -16.52
CA SER A 39 -8.44 15.94 -17.60
C SER A 39 -9.04 16.34 -18.96
N GLY A 40 -10.34 16.65 -19.04
CA GLY A 40 -11.02 16.97 -20.30
C GLY A 40 -11.08 15.80 -21.29
N CYS A 41 -10.97 14.56 -20.81
CA CYS A 41 -11.09 13.33 -21.60
C CYS A 41 -12.55 12.88 -21.68
N GLU A 42 -12.84 11.91 -22.55
CA GLU A 42 -14.17 11.26 -22.59
C GLU A 42 -14.48 10.61 -21.22
N PRO A 43 -15.66 10.85 -20.62
CA PRO A 43 -15.95 10.40 -19.26
C PRO A 43 -16.16 8.89 -19.13
N MET A 44 -16.25 8.15 -20.24
CA MET A 44 -16.47 6.71 -20.20
C MET A 44 -15.19 5.98 -19.76
N VAL A 45 -15.26 5.30 -18.61
CA VAL A 45 -14.22 4.40 -18.11
C VAL A 45 -14.56 2.96 -18.51
N THR A 46 -13.62 2.30 -19.16
CA THR A 46 -13.75 0.89 -19.57
C THR A 46 -13.22 -0.06 -18.49
N ASP A 47 -13.78 -1.27 -18.43
CA ASP A 47 -13.27 -2.31 -17.51
C ASP A 47 -11.80 -2.65 -17.78
N LEU A 48 -11.35 -2.53 -19.04
CA LEU A 48 -9.96 -2.74 -19.42
C LEU A 48 -9.03 -1.72 -18.76
N GLU A 49 -9.43 -0.44 -18.70
CA GLU A 49 -8.65 0.61 -18.03
C GLU A 49 -8.58 0.37 -16.52
N VAL A 50 -9.70 -0.01 -15.90
CA VAL A 50 -9.75 -0.33 -14.46
C VAL A 50 -8.84 -1.51 -14.14
N LEU A 51 -8.88 -2.58 -14.95
CA LEU A 51 -8.03 -3.76 -14.76
C LEU A 51 -6.54 -3.45 -14.99
N LYS A 52 -6.21 -2.60 -15.99
CA LYS A 52 -4.82 -2.13 -16.20
C LYS A 52 -4.32 -1.37 -14.97
N LEU A 53 -5.13 -0.46 -14.44
CA LEU A 53 -4.76 0.33 -13.26
C LEU A 53 -4.65 -0.55 -12.02
N TYR A 54 -5.54 -1.55 -11.84
CA TYR A 54 -5.47 -2.52 -10.75
C TYR A 54 -4.12 -3.24 -10.70
N VAL A 55 -3.64 -3.75 -11.84
CA VAL A 55 -2.34 -4.42 -11.94
C VAL A 55 -1.20 -3.47 -11.57
N GLN A 56 -1.24 -2.23 -12.07
CA GLN A 56 -0.23 -1.23 -11.79
C GLN A 56 -0.20 -0.86 -10.30
N VAL A 57 -1.34 -0.51 -9.71
CA VAL A 57 -1.47 -0.09 -8.31
C VAL A 57 -1.01 -1.19 -7.36
N ASN A 58 -1.36 -2.45 -7.61
CA ASN A 58 -0.90 -3.56 -6.78
C ASN A 58 0.63 -3.73 -6.85
N LYS A 59 1.25 -3.56 -8.03
CA LYS A 59 2.73 -3.56 -8.15
C LYS A 59 3.36 -2.39 -7.38
N PHE A 60 2.74 -1.22 -7.40
CA PHE A 60 3.18 -0.08 -6.58
C PHE A 60 2.95 -0.30 -5.08
N ALA A 61 1.96 -1.09 -4.67
CA ALA A 61 1.78 -1.48 -3.27
C ALA A 61 2.99 -2.29 -2.76
N LEU A 62 3.52 -3.23 -3.55
CA LEU A 62 4.79 -3.90 -3.22
C LEU A 62 5.95 -2.90 -3.09
N ALA A 63 6.10 -2.01 -4.07
CA ALA A 63 7.15 -0.99 -4.03
C ALA A 63 7.04 -0.11 -2.77
N SER A 64 5.82 0.24 -2.37
CA SER A 64 5.52 0.97 -1.14
C SER A 64 5.96 0.20 0.10
N HIS A 65 5.60 -1.08 0.26
CA HIS A 65 6.06 -1.91 1.38
C HIS A 65 7.59 -1.92 1.51
N PHE A 66 8.30 -2.12 0.40
CA PHE A 66 9.75 -2.13 0.42
C PHE A 66 10.33 -0.75 0.79
N SER A 67 9.82 0.32 0.19
CA SER A 67 10.31 1.69 0.41
C SER A 67 10.12 2.15 1.84
N TRP A 68 8.95 1.90 2.42
CA TRP A 68 8.67 2.26 3.81
C TRP A 68 9.41 1.37 4.81
N GLY A 69 9.69 0.11 4.46
CA GLY A 69 10.59 -0.74 5.25
C GLY A 69 12.00 -0.13 5.34
N LEU A 70 12.56 0.28 4.19
CA LEU A 70 13.86 0.95 4.15
C LEU A 70 13.87 2.29 4.89
N TRP A 71 12.84 3.12 4.68
CA TRP A 71 12.68 4.38 5.40
C TRP A 71 12.70 4.17 6.92
N ALA A 72 12.01 3.15 7.41
CA ALA A 72 11.94 2.86 8.84
C ALA A 72 13.28 2.35 9.39
N VAL A 73 14.04 1.52 8.65
CA VAL A 73 15.40 1.13 9.05
C VAL A 73 16.30 2.36 9.24
N LEU A 74 16.20 3.35 8.35
CA LEU A 74 16.95 4.60 8.52
C LEU A 74 16.46 5.39 9.73
N GLN A 75 15.15 5.52 9.91
CA GLN A 75 14.57 6.25 11.04
C GLN A 75 14.91 5.63 12.40
N ALA A 76 15.08 4.31 12.49
CA ALA A 76 15.51 3.64 13.71
C ALA A 76 16.85 4.18 14.27
N ARG A 77 17.70 4.75 13.41
CA ARG A 77 18.97 5.37 13.81
C ARG A 77 18.90 6.87 14.01
N TYR A 78 18.10 7.57 13.20
CA TYR A 78 18.18 9.02 13.07
C TYR A 78 16.97 9.78 13.63
N SER A 79 15.84 9.10 13.86
CA SER A 79 14.63 9.76 14.33
C SER A 79 14.69 10.03 15.82
N THR A 80 14.06 11.13 16.24
CA THR A 80 13.79 11.44 17.65
C THR A 80 12.36 11.09 18.06
N ILE A 81 11.56 10.55 17.13
CA ILE A 81 10.17 10.15 17.38
C ILE A 81 10.18 8.85 18.20
N ASP A 82 9.39 8.81 19.27
CA ASP A 82 9.17 7.60 20.07
C ASP A 82 8.25 6.63 19.31
N PHE A 83 8.86 5.79 18.48
CA PHE A 83 8.18 4.81 17.64
C PHE A 83 9.08 3.60 17.38
N ASP A 84 8.48 2.40 17.36
CA ASP A 84 9.20 1.16 17.08
C ASP A 84 9.45 0.96 15.58
N PHE A 85 10.42 1.71 15.06
CA PHE A 85 10.79 1.70 13.64
C PHE A 85 11.28 0.34 13.14
N LEU A 86 11.99 -0.43 13.98
CA LEU A 86 12.49 -1.75 13.58
C LEU A 86 11.36 -2.76 13.47
N ARG A 87 10.41 -2.76 14.41
CA ARG A 87 9.20 -3.58 14.29
C ARG A 87 8.41 -3.20 13.05
N TYR A 88 8.19 -1.90 12.83
CA TYR A 88 7.48 -1.43 11.64
C TYR A 88 8.18 -1.86 10.34
N ALA A 89 9.51 -1.72 10.24
CA ALA A 89 10.28 -2.16 9.08
C ALA A 89 10.11 -3.67 8.84
N SER A 90 10.22 -4.48 9.90
CA SER A 90 9.99 -5.93 9.85
C SER A 90 8.60 -6.26 9.28
N GLU A 91 7.54 -5.65 9.81
CA GLU A 91 6.17 -5.91 9.34
C GLU A 91 5.96 -5.48 7.88
N ARG A 92 6.55 -4.35 7.45
CA ARG A 92 6.49 -3.92 6.04
C ARG A 92 7.19 -4.90 5.11
N PHE A 93 8.39 -5.40 5.47
CA PHE A 93 9.10 -6.39 4.66
C PHE A 93 8.39 -7.74 4.65
N LYS A 94 7.85 -8.21 5.79
CA LYS A 94 7.05 -9.43 5.84
C LYS A 94 5.87 -9.37 4.87
N GLN A 95 5.14 -8.25 4.86
CA GLN A 95 4.01 -8.08 3.95
C GLN A 95 4.46 -7.99 2.48
N TYR A 96 5.59 -7.32 2.19
CA TYR A 96 6.19 -7.34 0.85
C TYR A 96 6.42 -8.77 0.36
N PHE A 97 7.15 -9.59 1.13
CA PHE A 97 7.47 -10.95 0.73
C PHE A 97 6.24 -11.86 0.68
N LYS A 98 5.26 -11.66 1.57
CA LYS A 98 3.99 -12.41 1.56
C LYS A 98 3.21 -12.20 0.27
N MET A 99 3.13 -10.97 -0.24
CA MET A 99 2.33 -10.64 -1.42
C MET A 99 3.12 -10.74 -2.74
N LYS A 100 4.45 -10.88 -2.67
CA LYS A 100 5.36 -10.70 -3.79
C LYS A 100 4.98 -11.55 -5.00
N ASP A 101 4.84 -12.85 -4.81
CA ASP A 101 4.65 -13.78 -5.92
C ASP A 101 3.27 -13.61 -6.57
N GLU A 102 2.22 -13.42 -5.78
CA GLU A 102 0.86 -13.16 -6.25
C GLU A 102 0.78 -11.88 -7.09
N ILE A 103 1.32 -10.77 -6.58
CA ILE A 103 1.27 -9.49 -7.27
C ILE A 103 2.16 -9.48 -8.52
N LEU A 104 3.33 -10.13 -8.48
CA LEU A 104 4.20 -10.22 -9.65
C LEU A 104 3.63 -11.12 -10.75
N ALA A 105 2.78 -12.10 -10.39
CA ALA A 105 2.05 -12.92 -11.35
C ALA A 105 0.96 -12.14 -12.11
N LEU A 106 0.48 -11.00 -11.59
CA LEU A 106 -0.51 -10.16 -12.26
C LEU A 106 0.01 -9.65 -13.61
N GLN A 107 -0.71 -10.04 -14.67
CA GLN A 107 -0.45 -9.62 -16.04
C GLN A 107 -1.33 -8.45 -16.44
N LEU A 108 -0.78 -7.56 -17.26
CA LEU A 108 -1.59 -6.52 -17.88
C LEU A 108 -2.63 -7.19 -18.80
N PRO A 109 -3.90 -6.78 -18.73
CA PRO A 109 -4.91 -7.29 -19.64
C PRO A 109 -4.61 -6.81 -21.07
N SER A 110 -4.79 -7.72 -22.04
CA SER A 110 -4.60 -7.46 -23.47
C SER A 110 -5.71 -6.58 -24.04
#